data_AF-A0A375HWQ4-F1
#
_entry.id   AF-A0A375HWQ4-F1
#
_cell.length_a   1.000
_cell.length_b   1.000
_cell.length_c   1.000
_cell.angle_alpha   90.00
_cell.angle_beta   90.00
_cell.angle_gamma   90.00
#
_symmetry.space_group_name_H-M   'P 1'
#
loop_
_entity.id
_entity.type
_entity.pdbx_description
1 polymer ?
#
loop_
_entity_poly.entity_id
_entity_poly.type
_entity_poly.pdbx_seq_one_letter_code
_entity_poly.pdbx_strand_id
1 'polypeptide(L)'
;MSCSGSTGHLAEWEREIRSSIIFKSAWGSMAEDIDGKIYLDMSSCSGASPLGSNNPEFKARLSQAMESDADILPSPVSEQRQMLAARISKRFATTPSRLLKYSSR
;
A
#
# COMPACT_ATOMS: atom_id res chain seq x y z
N MET A 1 22.23 27.38 5.05
CA MET A 1 21.02 26.73 4.49
C MET A 1 20.84 25.42 5.22
N SER A 2 19.99 25.37 6.26
CA SER A 2 19.61 24.11 6.88
C SER A 2 18.31 23.64 6.22
N CYS A 3 18.33 22.44 5.66
CA CYS A 3 17.11 21.76 5.25
C CYS A 3 16.39 21.36 6.53
N SER A 4 15.28 22.04 6.85
CA SER A 4 14.34 21.59 7.86
C SER A 4 13.60 20.37 7.31
N GLY A 5 14.25 19.21 7.41
CA GLY A 5 13.64 17.92 7.14
C GLY A 5 12.47 17.74 8.09
N SER A 6 11.31 17.43 7.52
CA SER A 6 10.04 17.15 8.20
C SER A 6 10.23 16.21 9.39
N THR A 7 10.21 16.76 10.60
CA THR A 7 9.97 15.99 11.81
C THR A 7 8.50 15.59 11.82
N GLY A 8 8.16 14.54 11.07
CA GLY A 8 6.88 13.86 11.24
C GLY A 8 6.77 13.38 12.68
N HIS A 9 5.61 13.60 13.31
CA HIS A 9 5.36 13.12 14.66
C HIS A 9 5.35 11.59 14.65
N LEU A 10 6.47 10.99 15.06
CA LEU A 10 6.54 9.56 15.34
C LEU A 10 5.56 9.22 16.48
N ALA A 11 4.87 8.09 16.33
CA ALA A 11 4.00 7.54 17.35
C ALA A 11 4.83 7.19 18.61
N GLU A 12 4.22 7.17 19.80
CA GLU A 12 4.96 6.99 21.06
C GLU A 12 5.76 5.67 21.09
N TRP A 13 5.24 4.59 20.49
CA TRP A 13 5.92 3.30 20.39
C TRP A 13 7.16 3.32 19.47
N GLU A 14 7.23 4.25 18.51
CA GLU A 14 8.41 4.46 17.66
C GLU A 14 9.55 5.19 18.40
N ARG A 15 9.25 5.83 19.55
CA ARG A 15 10.25 6.52 20.38
C ARG A 15 10.96 5.58 21.34
N GLU A 16 10.26 4.56 21.84
CA GLU A 16 10.80 3.60 22.82
C GLU A 16 11.77 2.59 22.20
N ILE A 17 11.64 2.31 20.90
CA ILE A 17 12.53 1.42 20.16
C ILE A 17 13.26 2.22 19.07
N ARG A 18 14.45 2.75 19.39
CA ARG A 18 15.33 3.47 18.45
C ARG A 18 15.97 2.60 17.35
N SER A 19 15.39 1.45 16.99
CA SER A 19 15.94 0.55 15.97
C SER A 19 15.30 0.71 14.59
N SER A 20 14.36 1.63 14.42
CA SER A 20 13.65 1.82 13.15
C SER A 20 14.55 2.47 12.10
N ILE A 21 14.65 1.85 10.92
CA ILE A 21 15.27 2.45 9.75
C ILE A 21 14.25 3.42 9.14
N ILE A 22 14.65 4.68 8.97
CA ILE A 22 13.80 5.70 8.36
C ILE A 22 14.13 5.77 6.87
N PHE A 23 13.17 5.41 6.02
CA PHE A 23 13.32 5.45 4.57
C PHE A 23 12.92 6.82 4.00
N LYS A 24 13.73 7.35 3.08
CA LYS A 24 13.42 8.60 2.34
C LYS A 24 12.88 8.34 0.93
N SER A 25 13.20 7.19 0.33
CA SER A 25 12.74 6.84 -1.02
C SER A 25 12.67 5.32 -1.21
N ALA A 26 11.88 4.85 -2.18
CA ALA A 26 11.78 3.45 -2.56
C ALA A 26 11.40 3.29 -4.04
N TRP A 27 11.93 2.29 -4.73
CA TRP A 27 11.66 2.02 -6.15
C TRP A 27 11.82 0.53 -6.47
N GLY A 28 10.84 -0.06 -7.14
CA GLY A 28 10.83 -1.49 -7.40
C GLY A 28 10.95 -2.27 -6.09
N SER A 29 11.98 -3.11 -5.97
CA SER A 29 12.30 -3.88 -4.76
C SER A 29 13.37 -3.22 -3.88
N MET A 30 13.66 -1.94 -4.07
CA MET A 30 14.74 -1.24 -3.35
C MET A 30 14.19 -0.10 -2.50
N ALA A 31 14.85 0.17 -1.37
CA ALA A 31 14.55 1.30 -0.50
C ALA A 31 15.85 1.98 -0.04
N GLU A 32 15.84 3.30 0.07
CA GLU A 32 16.97 4.11 0.52
C GLU A 32 16.63 4.82 1.83
N ASP A 33 17.49 4.66 2.84
CA ASP A 33 17.33 5.35 4.11
C ASP A 33 17.77 6.82 4.07
N ILE A 34 17.46 7.55 5.14
CA ILE A 34 17.84 8.96 5.30
C ILE A 34 19.36 9.17 5.26
N ASP A 35 20.15 8.14 5.57
CA ASP A 35 21.62 8.16 5.54
C ASP A 35 22.18 7.75 4.17
N GLY A 36 21.32 7.43 3.20
CA GLY A 36 21.70 7.08 1.82
C GLY A 36 22.06 5.61 1.61
N LYS A 37 21.85 4.74 2.59
CA LYS A 37 22.06 3.31 2.43
C LYS A 37 20.89 2.66 1.70
N ILE A 38 21.21 1.78 0.75
CA ILE A 38 20.24 1.08 -0.10
C ILE A 38 20.03 -0.35 0.43
N TYR A 39 18.77 -0.74 0.51
CA TYR A 39 18.32 -2.04 0.99
C TYR A 39 17.46 -2.73 -0.07
N LEU A 40 17.56 -4.06 -0.13
CA LEU A 40 16.56 -4.90 -0.79
C LEU A 40 15.32 -4.98 0.12
N ASP A 41 14.20 -4.43 -0.33
CA ASP A 41 12.92 -4.49 0.38
C ASP A 41 12.27 -5.86 0.20
N MET A 42 12.46 -6.72 1.22
CA MET A 42 11.75 -8.00 1.34
C MET A 42 10.47 -7.89 2.18
N SER A 43 10.15 -6.71 2.71
CA SER A 43 8.93 -6.48 3.49
C SER A 43 7.73 -6.23 2.60
N SER A 44 7.93 -5.62 1.43
CA SER A 44 6.86 -5.24 0.48
C SER A 44 5.74 -4.43 1.18
N CYS A 45 6.09 -3.60 2.16
CA CYS A 45 5.11 -2.91 3.01
C CYS A 45 4.09 -3.88 3.63
N SER A 46 4.59 -4.95 4.27
CA SER A 46 3.78 -6.05 4.82
C SER A 46 2.88 -6.74 3.77
N GLY A 47 3.34 -6.77 2.51
CA GLY A 47 2.62 -7.33 1.37
C GLY A 47 1.67 -6.36 0.65
N ALA A 48 1.54 -5.11 1.10
CA ALA A 48 0.70 -4.10 0.46
C ALA A 48 1.27 -3.58 -0.87
N SER A 49 2.54 -3.84 -1.16
CA SER A 49 3.22 -3.38 -2.38
C SER A 49 3.65 -4.54 -3.30
N PRO A 50 2.70 -5.33 -3.84
CA PRO A 50 3.00 -6.55 -4.59
C PRO A 50 3.72 -6.32 -5.94
N LEU A 51 3.70 -5.09 -6.46
CA LEU A 51 4.39 -4.69 -7.69
C LEU A 51 5.68 -3.89 -7.44
N GLY A 52 6.12 -3.82 -6.18
CA GLY A 52 7.19 -2.93 -5.76
C GLY A 52 6.78 -1.46 -5.66
N SER A 53 7.64 -0.66 -5.03
CA SER A 53 7.40 0.76 -4.81
C SER A 53 7.52 1.56 -6.10
N ASN A 54 6.76 2.64 -6.21
CA ASN A 54 6.78 3.55 -7.36
C ASN A 54 6.56 2.87 -8.73
N ASN A 55 5.74 1.82 -8.80
CA ASN A 55 5.37 1.20 -10.07
C ASN A 55 4.81 2.24 -11.07
N PRO A 56 5.41 2.41 -12.28
CA PRO A 56 5.04 3.48 -13.21
C PRO A 56 3.59 3.40 -13.71
N GLU A 57 3.09 2.20 -14.02
CA GLU A 57 1.73 2.01 -14.51
C GLU A 57 0.69 2.34 -13.41
N PHE A 58 0.96 1.89 -12.18
CA PHE A 58 0.12 2.21 -11.03
C PHE A 58 0.10 3.72 -10.76
N LYS A 59 1.27 4.36 -10.76
CA LYS A 59 1.36 5.82 -10.54
C LYS A 59 0.62 6.60 -11.62
N ALA A 60 0.79 6.25 -12.89
CA ALA A 60 0.11 6.93 -13.98
C ALA A 60 -1.42 6.85 -13.84
N ARG A 61 -1.95 5.65 -13.53
CA ARG A 61 -3.39 5.47 -13.30
C ARG A 61 -3.88 6.20 -12.05
N LEU A 62 -3.10 6.19 -10.97
CA LEU A 62 -3.45 6.89 -9.73
C LEU A 62 -3.49 8.41 -9.95
N SER A 63 -2.48 8.98 -10.61
CA SER A 63 -2.45 10.40 -10.95
C SER A 63 -3.67 10.80 -11.79
N GLN A 64 -3.99 10.02 -12.83
CA GLN A 64 -5.19 10.25 -13.64
C GLN A 64 -6.48 10.20 -12.80
N ALA A 65 -6.60 9.21 -11.91
CA ALA A 65 -7.78 9.07 -11.04
C ALA A 65 -7.89 10.23 -10.02
N MET A 66 -6.77 10.72 -9.49
CA MET A 66 -6.75 11.85 -8.55
C MET A 66 -7.11 13.18 -9.22
N GLU A 67 -6.83 13.34 -10.52
CA GLU A 67 -7.26 14.50 -11.30
C GLU A 67 -8.77 14.49 -11.58
N SER A 68 -9.36 13.30 -11.76
CA SER A 68 -10.79 13.16 -12.11
C SER A 68 -11.72 13.06 -10.90
N ASP A 69 -11.29 12.38 -9.84
CA ASP A 69 -12.10 12.04 -8.67
C ASP A 69 -11.33 12.40 -7.39
N ALA A 70 -11.64 13.56 -6.80
CA ALA A 70 -11.37 13.79 -5.40
C ALA A 70 -12.44 13.04 -4.61
N ASP A 71 -12.20 11.75 -4.32
CA ASP A 71 -13.13 10.87 -3.62
C ASP A 71 -13.25 11.30 -2.13
N ILE A 72 -13.91 12.44 -1.89
CA ILE A 72 -14.22 12.97 -0.56
C ILE A 72 -15.49 12.26 -0.10
N LEU A 73 -15.37 11.46 0.94
CA LEU A 73 -16.54 10.87 1.58
C LEU A 73 -17.33 11.94 2.35
N PRO A 74 -18.68 11.87 2.32
CA PRO A 74 -19.50 10.90 1.58
C PRO A 74 -19.70 11.29 0.08
N SER A 75 -19.45 10.34 -0.83
CA SER A 75 -19.67 10.47 -2.28
C SER A 75 -20.55 9.31 -2.80
N PRO A 76 -21.29 9.49 -3.93
CA PRO A 76 -21.93 8.38 -4.64
C PRO A 76 -20.93 7.27 -4.98
N VAL A 77 -21.40 6.02 -5.09
CA VAL A 77 -20.52 4.89 -5.44
C VAL A 77 -19.94 5.10 -6.83
N SER A 78 -18.63 5.37 -6.90
CA SER A 78 -17.92 5.60 -8.16
C SER A 78 -17.86 4.35 -9.05
N GLU A 79 -17.74 4.55 -10.37
CA GLU A 79 -17.55 3.48 -11.36
C GLU A 79 -16.33 2.61 -11.01
N GLN A 80 -15.27 3.22 -10.49
CA GLN A 80 -14.05 2.53 -10.03
C GLN A 80 -14.35 1.52 -8.91
N ARG A 81 -15.20 1.89 -7.93
CA ARG A 81 -15.63 0.98 -6.85
C ARG A 81 -16.47 -0.17 -7.39
N GLN A 82 -17.38 0.10 -8.34
CA GLN A 82 -18.19 -0.95 -8.98
C GLN A 82 -17.32 -1.93 -9.77
N MET A 83 -16.37 -1.43 -10.56
CA MET A 83 -15.42 -2.25 -11.32
C MET A 83 -14.52 -3.07 -10.40
N LEU A 84 -14.05 -2.50 -9.28
CA LEU A 84 -13.27 -3.23 -8.28
C LEU A 84 -14.08 -4.39 -7.69
N ALA A 85 -15.32 -4.13 -7.26
CA ALA A 85 -16.21 -5.17 -6.72
C ALA A 85 -16.41 -6.31 -7.73
N ALA A 86 -16.71 -5.99 -8.99
CA ALA A 86 -16.88 -6.99 -10.04
C ALA A 86 -15.62 -7.84 -10.27
N ARG A 87 -14.42 -7.22 -10.25
CA ARG A 87 -13.15 -7.94 -10.38
C ARG A 87 -12.87 -8.86 -9.20
N ILE A 88 -13.12 -8.39 -7.97
CA ILE A 88 -12.96 -9.20 -6.76
C ILE A 88 -13.90 -10.41 -6.81
N SER A 89 -15.19 -10.22 -7.10
CA SER A 89 -16.16 -11.31 -7.21
C SER A 89 -15.80 -12.33 -8.28
N LYS A 90 -15.24 -11.89 -9.41
CA LYS A 90 -14.75 -12.80 -10.47
C LYS A 90 -13.50 -13.57 -10.03
N ARG A 91 -12.63 -12.96 -9.22
CA ARG A 91 -11.31 -13.53 -8.86
C ARG A 91 -11.38 -14.48 -7.67
N PHE A 92 -12.25 -14.18 -6.70
CA PHE A 92 -12.43 -14.98 -5.50
C PHE A 92 -13.78 -15.67 -5.56
N ALA A 93 -13.79 -17.01 -5.71
CA ALA A 93 -15.03 -17.77 -5.64
C ALA A 93 -15.73 -17.52 -4.30
N THR A 94 -17.05 -17.30 -4.34
CA THR A 94 -17.89 -16.97 -3.17
C THR A 94 -17.98 -18.09 -2.14
N THR A 95 -17.40 -19.27 -2.41
CA THR A 95 -17.45 -20.44 -1.53
C THR A 95 -16.07 -20.69 -0.93
N PRO A 96 -15.90 -20.57 0.40
CA PRO A 96 -14.70 -21.06 1.06
C PRO A 96 -14.60 -22.58 0.83
N SER A 97 -13.62 -23.02 0.06
CA SER A 97 -13.36 -24.43 -0.25
C SER A 97 -12.95 -25.28 0.98
N ARG A 98 -12.98 -24.70 2.20
CA ARG A 98 -12.58 -25.34 3.46
C ARG A 98 -13.71 -25.64 4.44
N LEU A 99 -14.93 -25.15 4.25
CA LEU A 99 -16.03 -25.38 5.21
C LEU A 99 -16.91 -26.61 4.92
N LEU A 100 -16.79 -27.25 3.75
CA LEU A 100 -17.60 -28.42 3.38
C LEU A 100 -17.04 -29.78 3.87
N LYS A 101 -15.92 -29.81 4.62
CA LYS A 101 -15.33 -31.08 5.09
C LYS A 101 -15.86 -31.59 6.45
N TYR A 102 -16.74 -30.84 7.12
CA TYR A 102 -17.23 -31.22 8.47
C TYR A 102 -18.75 -31.39 8.58
N SER A 103 -19.50 -31.36 7.48
CA SER A 103 -20.97 -31.55 7.50
C SER A 103 -21.40 -32.89 6.89
N SER A 104 -20.64 -33.96 7.15
CA SER A 104 -21.01 -35.34 6.78
C SER A 104 -20.32 -36.35 7.71
N ARG A 105 -20.71 -36.37 8.98
CA ARG A 105 -20.64 -37.56 9.84
C ARG A 105 -21.84 -37.57 10.76
#